data_AF-A0A9D8QDQ2-F1
#
_entry.id   AF-A0A9D8QDQ2-F1
#
_cell.length_a   1.000
_cell.length_b   1.000
_cell.length_c   1.000
_cell.angle_alpha   90.00
_cell.angle_beta   90.00
_cell.angle_gamma   90.00
#
_symmetry.space_group_name_H-M   'P 1'
#
loop_
_entity.id
_entity.type
_entity.pdbx_description
1 polymer ?
#
loop_
_entity_poly.entity_id
_entity_poly.type
_entity_poly.pdbx_seq_one_letter_code
_entity_poly.pdbx_strand_id
1 'polypeptide(L)'
;MSEATLRALVSIVLSSAAVPNIRFRIEGYDVYAERFTRLKAAIRRQEIGFEIDDAYLASSQADAAYNPRKDSMILHSSMLKSTAISQRHRGAIIHECLHAILDMDYVQGISPYQEETVCALTSNIYVLHHYGKPLFKPNGNATQLTRKIGRKPGMDVTFDDSFQAMYEQVATIYDQADPNYGRRPGLHNGLRQRL
;
A
#
# COMPACT_ATOMS: atom_id res chain seq x y z
N MET A 1 9.40 5.87 -23.03
CA MET A 1 9.65 4.76 -22.10
C MET A 1 8.31 4.15 -21.75
N SER A 2 8.21 2.82 -21.70
CA SER A 2 6.94 2.11 -21.80
C SER A 2 6.35 1.72 -20.45
N GLU A 3 5.02 1.57 -20.43
CA GLU A 3 4.24 0.90 -19.40
C GLU A 3 4.83 -0.46 -18.98
N ALA A 4 5.43 -1.20 -19.92
CA ALA A 4 6.09 -2.47 -19.64
C ALA A 4 7.25 -2.34 -18.63
N THR A 5 8.00 -1.22 -18.66
CA THR A 5 9.05 -0.97 -17.67
C THR A 5 8.44 -0.75 -16.28
N LEU A 6 7.38 0.05 -16.17
CA LEU A 6 6.67 0.27 -14.89
C LEU A 6 6.13 -1.05 -14.32
N ARG A 7 5.49 -1.85 -15.17
CA ARG A 7 5.00 -3.20 -14.84
C ARG A 7 6.12 -4.10 -14.30
N ALA A 8 7.30 -4.05 -14.91
CA ALA A 8 8.47 -4.79 -14.45
C ALA A 8 8.98 -4.30 -13.09
N LEU A 9 9.00 -2.99 -12.84
CA LEU A 9 9.41 -2.41 -11.55
C LEU A 9 8.50 -2.87 -10.42
N VAL A 10 7.17 -2.82 -10.60
CA VAL A 10 6.23 -3.31 -9.59
C VAL A 10 6.36 -4.82 -9.40
N SER A 11 6.56 -5.57 -10.49
CA SER A 11 6.83 -7.01 -10.41
C SER A 11 8.09 -7.34 -9.61
N ILE A 12 9.15 -6.52 -9.69
CA ILE A 12 10.37 -6.67 -8.89
C ILE A 12 10.08 -6.45 -7.40
N VAL A 13 9.30 -5.42 -7.05
CA VAL A 13 8.89 -5.15 -5.67
C VAL A 13 8.08 -6.33 -5.10
N LEU A 14 7.09 -6.81 -5.86
CA LEU A 14 6.25 -7.97 -5.48
C LEU A 14 7.02 -9.31 -5.45
N SER A 15 8.24 -9.37 -5.99
CA SER A 15 9.11 -10.56 -5.95
C SER A 15 10.13 -10.54 -4.82
N SER A 16 10.15 -9.48 -4.00
CA SER A 16 11.08 -9.33 -2.89
C SER A 16 10.85 -10.40 -1.81
N ALA A 17 11.95 -10.90 -1.23
CA ALA A 17 11.91 -11.79 -0.06
C ALA A 17 11.31 -11.11 1.20
N ALA A 18 11.07 -9.81 1.17
CA ALA A 18 10.34 -9.10 2.21
C ALA A 18 8.83 -9.38 2.17
N VAL A 19 8.24 -9.64 0.99
CA VAL A 19 6.78 -9.81 0.83
C VAL A 19 6.21 -10.92 1.70
N PRO A 20 6.83 -12.10 1.84
CA PRO A 20 6.36 -13.15 2.76
C PRO A 20 6.23 -12.75 4.24
N ASN A 21 6.89 -11.67 4.66
CA ASN A 21 6.83 -11.18 6.05
C ASN A 21 5.64 -10.24 6.30
N ILE A 22 4.97 -9.78 5.24
CA ILE A 22 3.72 -9.03 5.34
C ILE A 22 2.63 -10.06 5.64
N ARG A 23 2.35 -10.30 6.93
CA ARG A 23 1.41 -11.32 7.37
C ARG A 23 0.66 -10.90 8.64
N PHE A 24 -0.51 -10.29 8.48
CA PHE A 24 -1.37 -9.82 9.58
C PHE A 24 -2.85 -9.84 9.14
N ARG A 25 -3.75 -9.53 10.08
CA ARG A 25 -5.19 -9.35 9.83
C ARG A 25 -5.66 -7.97 10.25
N ILE A 26 -6.68 -7.44 9.58
CA ILE A 26 -7.42 -6.23 9.96
C ILE A 26 -8.92 -6.54 9.81
N GLU A 27 -9.70 -6.31 10.85
CA GLU A 27 -11.13 -6.66 10.91
C GLU A 27 -11.40 -8.09 10.40
N GLY A 28 -10.54 -9.04 10.76
CA GLY A 28 -10.60 -10.43 10.28
C GLY A 28 -10.15 -10.69 8.83
N TYR A 29 -9.88 -9.68 8.01
CA TYR A 29 -9.34 -9.84 6.65
C TYR A 29 -7.84 -10.15 6.67
N ASP A 30 -7.44 -11.23 6.00
CA ASP A 30 -6.03 -11.65 5.88
C ASP A 30 -5.24 -10.84 4.85
N VAL A 31 -4.19 -10.15 5.34
CA VAL A 31 -3.12 -9.53 4.53
C VAL A 31 -1.88 -10.43 4.59
N TYR A 32 -1.60 -11.14 3.51
CA TYR A 32 -0.56 -12.17 3.45
C TYR A 32 -0.03 -12.39 2.01
N ALA A 33 1.07 -13.11 1.88
CA ALA A 33 1.87 -13.21 0.65
C ALA A 33 1.08 -13.66 -0.60
N GLU A 34 0.09 -14.53 -0.42
CA GLU A 34 -0.74 -15.07 -1.50
C GLU A 34 -1.61 -13.97 -2.13
N ARG A 35 -2.02 -12.95 -1.36
CA ARG A 35 -2.73 -11.77 -1.90
C ARG A 35 -1.86 -10.98 -2.86
N PHE A 36 -0.60 -10.74 -2.50
CA PHE A 36 0.39 -10.10 -3.38
C PHE A 36 0.73 -10.96 -4.61
N THR A 37 0.71 -12.29 -4.45
CA THR A 37 0.88 -13.22 -5.58
C THR A 37 -0.29 -13.12 -6.56
N ARG A 38 -1.53 -12.98 -6.07
CA ARG A 38 -2.71 -12.76 -6.91
C ARG A 38 -2.65 -11.41 -7.64
N LEU A 39 -2.29 -10.33 -6.95
CA LEU A 39 -2.07 -9.03 -7.58
C LEU A 39 -0.99 -9.11 -8.67
N LYS A 40 0.15 -9.75 -8.37
CA LYS A 40 1.22 -9.96 -9.35
C LYS A 40 0.73 -10.71 -10.60
N ALA A 41 -0.17 -11.68 -10.43
CA ALA A 41 -0.78 -12.38 -11.55
C ALA A 41 -1.73 -11.47 -12.36
N ALA A 42 -2.55 -10.65 -11.70
CA ALA A 42 -3.41 -9.66 -12.36
C ALA A 42 -2.59 -8.62 -13.16
N ILE A 43 -1.50 -8.13 -12.57
CA ILE A 43 -0.51 -7.28 -13.25
C ILE A 43 0.08 -8.00 -14.46
N ARG A 44 0.39 -9.30 -14.39
CA ARG A 44 0.91 -10.03 -15.57
C ARG A 44 -0.14 -10.19 -16.67
N ARG A 45 -1.41 -10.36 -16.30
CA ARG A 45 -2.54 -10.44 -17.23
C ARG A 45 -3.01 -9.08 -17.77
N GLN A 46 -2.35 -8.00 -17.38
CA GLN A 46 -2.70 -6.62 -17.76
C GLN A 46 -4.10 -6.19 -17.28
N GLU A 47 -4.59 -6.80 -16.20
CA GLU A 47 -5.81 -6.38 -15.50
C GLU A 47 -5.58 -5.10 -14.69
N ILE A 48 -4.32 -4.85 -14.29
CA ILE A 48 -3.87 -3.59 -13.68
C ILE A 48 -2.95 -2.86 -14.68
N GLY A 49 -3.33 -1.62 -15.01
CA GLY A 49 -2.58 -0.69 -15.88
C GLY A 49 -1.51 0.10 -15.13
N PHE A 50 -0.64 0.78 -15.88
CA PHE A 50 0.38 1.67 -15.31
C PHE A 50 0.44 2.99 -16.07
N GLU A 51 0.47 4.09 -15.34
CA GLU A 51 0.59 5.43 -15.91
C GLU A 51 1.61 6.26 -15.15
N ILE A 52 2.06 7.34 -15.78
CA ILE A 52 2.93 8.35 -15.17
C ILE A 52 2.16 9.65 -15.13
N ASP A 53 2.02 10.20 -13.94
CA ASP A 53 1.43 11.52 -13.71
C ASP A 53 2.12 12.20 -12.53
N ASP A 54 3.29 12.79 -12.81
CA ASP A 54 4.10 13.49 -11.80
C ASP A 54 3.35 14.69 -11.21
N ALA A 55 2.45 15.32 -11.98
CA ALA A 55 1.68 16.47 -11.52
C ALA A 55 0.63 16.05 -10.50
N TYR A 56 -0.12 14.98 -10.76
CA TYR A 56 -1.04 14.39 -9.81
C TYR A 56 -0.32 13.96 -8.52
N LEU A 57 0.80 13.24 -8.65
CA LEU A 57 1.59 12.78 -7.51
C LEU A 57 2.15 13.93 -6.66
N ALA A 58 2.64 15.01 -7.30
CA ALA A 58 3.08 16.20 -6.59
C ALA A 58 1.92 16.89 -5.84
N SER A 59 0.74 16.97 -6.46
CA SER A 59 -0.44 17.58 -5.83
C SER A 59 -0.99 16.79 -4.65
N SER A 60 -0.87 15.46 -4.70
CA SER A 60 -1.27 14.52 -3.64
C SER A 60 -0.15 14.25 -2.61
N GLN A 61 1.03 14.85 -2.80
CA GLN A 61 2.22 14.62 -1.97
C GLN A 61 2.61 13.13 -1.86
N ALA A 62 2.34 12.35 -2.92
CA ALA A 62 2.58 10.92 -2.98
C ALA A 62 3.70 10.57 -3.98
N ASP A 63 4.37 9.43 -3.78
CA ASP A 63 5.37 8.90 -4.73
C ASP A 63 4.79 7.88 -5.71
N ALA A 64 3.64 7.31 -5.37
CA ALA A 64 2.85 6.40 -6.17
C ALA A 64 1.38 6.54 -5.73
N ALA A 65 0.44 6.14 -6.57
CA ALA A 65 -0.97 6.08 -6.22
C ALA A 65 -1.67 4.93 -6.96
N TYR A 66 -2.63 4.27 -6.32
CA TYR A 66 -3.57 3.37 -6.97
C TYR A 66 -4.88 4.09 -7.29
N ASN A 67 -5.34 3.97 -8.53
CA ASN A 67 -6.61 4.50 -9.00
C ASN A 67 -7.63 3.36 -9.18
N PRO A 68 -8.56 3.15 -8.24
CA PRO A 68 -9.55 2.06 -8.31
C PRO A 68 -10.55 2.24 -9.46
N ARG A 69 -10.70 3.46 -10.01
CA ARG A 69 -11.64 3.68 -11.13
C ARG A 69 -11.09 3.21 -12.47
N LYS A 70 -9.78 3.12 -12.60
CA LYS A 70 -9.09 2.76 -13.84
C LYS A 70 -8.34 1.43 -13.72
N ASP A 71 -8.34 0.80 -12.55
CA ASP A 71 -7.46 -0.32 -12.22
C ASP A 71 -6.00 0.01 -12.59
N SER A 72 -5.52 1.22 -12.27
CA SER A 72 -4.19 1.70 -12.68
C SER A 72 -3.32 2.12 -11.50
N MET A 73 -2.02 1.82 -11.59
CA MET A 73 -1.00 2.40 -10.71
C MET A 73 -0.33 3.59 -11.39
N ILE A 74 -0.37 4.74 -10.72
CA ILE A 74 0.32 5.97 -11.10
C ILE A 74 1.68 5.95 -10.42
N LEU A 75 2.76 6.01 -11.17
CA LEU A 75 4.13 5.99 -10.65
C LEU A 75 4.91 7.25 -11.07
N HIS A 76 5.77 7.74 -10.19
CA HIS A 76 6.60 8.90 -10.48
C HIS A 76 7.63 8.59 -11.58
N SER A 77 7.80 9.50 -12.55
CA SER A 77 8.66 9.30 -13.74
C SER A 77 10.13 9.05 -13.40
N SER A 78 10.59 9.53 -12.24
CA SER A 78 11.93 9.29 -11.71
C SER A 78 12.23 7.79 -11.51
N MET A 79 11.20 6.95 -11.30
CA MET A 79 11.35 5.50 -11.18
C MET A 79 11.86 4.85 -12.47
N LEU A 80 11.60 5.47 -13.62
CA LEU A 80 12.09 4.98 -14.92
C LEU A 80 13.55 5.35 -15.21
N LYS A 81 14.07 6.39 -14.55
CA LYS A 81 15.40 6.94 -14.82
C LYS A 81 16.50 6.30 -13.97
N SER A 82 16.13 5.48 -13.00
CA SER A 82 17.06 4.89 -12.05
C SER A 82 17.37 3.42 -12.38
N THR A 83 18.65 3.05 -12.31
CA THR A 83 19.07 1.64 -12.38
C THR A 83 18.66 0.85 -11.12
N ALA A 84 18.29 1.54 -10.04
CA ALA A 84 17.83 0.95 -8.80
C ALA A 84 16.61 1.69 -8.21
N ILE A 85 15.56 0.97 -7.85
CA ILE A 85 14.39 1.54 -7.17
C ILE A 85 14.78 1.95 -5.75
N SER A 86 14.60 3.25 -5.43
CA SER A 86 14.92 3.80 -4.10
C SER A 86 14.07 3.15 -3.00
N GLN A 87 14.57 3.17 -1.77
CA GLN A 87 13.82 2.66 -0.60
C GLN A 87 12.44 3.31 -0.50
N ARG A 88 12.36 4.63 -0.71
CA ARG A 88 11.12 5.42 -0.75
C ARG A 88 10.14 4.92 -1.81
N HIS A 89 10.60 4.78 -3.05
CA HIS A 89 9.74 4.29 -4.15
C HIS A 89 9.28 2.85 -3.92
N ARG A 90 10.11 1.96 -3.37
CA ARG A 90 9.67 0.60 -3.04
C ARG A 90 8.59 0.60 -1.95
N GLY A 91 8.76 1.45 -0.93
CA GLY A 91 7.79 1.64 0.13
C GLY A 91 6.45 2.17 -0.41
N ALA A 92 6.48 3.11 -1.36
CA ALA A 92 5.28 3.63 -2.00
C ALA A 92 4.62 2.56 -2.89
N ILE A 93 5.38 1.86 -3.73
CA ILE A 93 4.82 0.80 -4.60
C ILE A 93 4.11 -0.28 -3.79
N ILE A 94 4.71 -0.77 -2.70
CA ILE A 94 4.08 -1.83 -1.89
C ILE A 94 2.87 -1.33 -1.10
N HIS A 95 2.83 -0.03 -0.74
CA HIS A 95 1.66 0.64 -0.17
C HIS A 95 0.49 0.58 -1.15
N GLU A 96 0.71 1.07 -2.39
CA GLU A 96 -0.31 1.05 -3.44
C GLU A 96 -0.72 -0.36 -3.87
N CYS A 97 0.19 -1.33 -3.78
CA CYS A 97 -0.15 -2.73 -4.00
C CYS A 97 -1.18 -3.23 -2.98
N LEU A 98 -1.16 -2.75 -1.73
CA LEU A 98 -2.19 -3.14 -0.77
C LEU A 98 -3.54 -2.52 -1.11
N HIS A 99 -3.60 -1.24 -1.49
CA HIS A 99 -4.84 -0.63 -1.99
C HIS A 99 -5.44 -1.44 -3.14
N ALA A 100 -4.62 -1.81 -4.13
CA ALA A 100 -5.07 -2.65 -5.25
C ALA A 100 -5.57 -4.04 -4.79
N ILE A 101 -4.93 -4.66 -3.79
CA ILE A 101 -5.38 -5.95 -3.22
C ILE A 101 -6.73 -5.83 -2.54
N LEU A 102 -6.92 -4.79 -1.71
CA LEU A 102 -8.17 -4.57 -0.98
C LEU A 102 -9.34 -4.34 -1.93
N ASP A 103 -9.10 -3.57 -2.99
CA ASP A 103 -10.06 -3.31 -4.06
C ASP A 103 -10.38 -4.58 -4.87
N MET A 104 -9.36 -5.33 -5.31
CA MET A 104 -9.53 -6.61 -6.02
C MET A 104 -10.30 -7.67 -5.21
N ASP A 105 -10.16 -7.64 -3.89
CA ASP A 105 -10.83 -8.56 -2.97
C ASP A 105 -12.17 -8.02 -2.44
N TYR A 106 -12.60 -6.83 -2.87
CA TYR A 106 -13.86 -6.22 -2.49
C TYR A 106 -14.01 -6.08 -0.96
N VAL A 107 -12.92 -5.81 -0.24
CA VAL A 107 -12.90 -5.77 1.22
C VAL A 107 -13.88 -4.73 1.75
N GLN A 108 -14.80 -5.16 2.61
CA GLN A 108 -15.78 -4.31 3.28
C GLN A 108 -15.48 -4.24 4.79
N GLY A 109 -16.01 -3.22 5.45
CA GLY A 109 -15.95 -3.10 6.92
C GLY A 109 -14.68 -2.46 7.48
N ILE A 110 -13.75 -2.03 6.62
CA ILE A 110 -12.63 -1.16 7.00
C ILE A 110 -12.92 0.28 6.58
N SER A 111 -12.60 1.24 7.44
CA SER A 111 -12.69 2.67 7.13
C SER A 111 -11.52 3.13 6.24
N PRO A 112 -11.64 4.25 5.51
CA PRO A 112 -10.52 4.81 4.73
C PRO A 112 -9.25 5.05 5.54
N TYR A 113 -9.38 5.46 6.81
CA TYR A 113 -8.23 5.64 7.69
C TYR A 113 -7.60 4.29 8.10
N GLN A 114 -8.40 3.25 8.36
CA GLN A 114 -7.87 1.90 8.61
C GLN A 114 -7.11 1.38 7.40
N GLU A 115 -7.67 1.57 6.21
CA GLU A 115 -7.06 1.20 4.93
C GLU A 115 -5.68 1.86 4.74
N GLU A 116 -5.59 3.19 4.85
CA GLU A 116 -4.31 3.90 4.75
C GLU A 116 -3.32 3.46 5.84
N THR A 117 -3.81 3.18 7.05
CA THR A 117 -2.99 2.71 8.16
C THR A 117 -2.39 1.34 7.88
N VAL A 118 -3.15 0.40 7.33
CA VAL A 118 -2.62 -0.93 6.96
C VAL A 118 -1.72 -0.88 5.73
N CYS A 119 -1.94 0.07 4.81
CA CYS A 119 -1.05 0.31 3.67
C CYS A 119 0.30 0.85 4.15
N ALA A 120 0.29 1.82 5.07
CA ALA A 120 1.49 2.36 5.70
C ALA A 120 2.23 1.29 6.54
N LEU A 121 1.50 0.46 7.29
CA LEU A 121 2.07 -0.67 8.02
C LEU A 121 2.73 -1.68 7.07
N THR A 122 2.08 -1.99 5.95
CA THR A 122 2.60 -2.88 4.91
C THR A 122 3.89 -2.36 4.31
N SER A 123 3.95 -1.07 4.00
CA SER A 123 5.17 -0.38 3.59
C SER A 123 6.28 -0.52 4.63
N ASN A 124 5.97 -0.30 5.91
CA ASN A 124 6.95 -0.40 6.98
C ASN A 124 7.49 -1.83 7.16
N ILE A 125 6.62 -2.84 7.13
CA ILE A 125 7.02 -4.26 7.20
C ILE A 125 7.95 -4.58 6.02
N TYR A 126 7.52 -4.27 4.80
CA TYR A 126 8.31 -4.53 3.60
C TYR A 126 9.70 -3.89 3.69
N VAL A 127 9.76 -2.60 4.06
CA VAL A 127 11.00 -1.83 4.11
C VAL A 127 11.95 -2.37 5.19
N LEU A 128 11.42 -2.65 6.39
CA LEU A 128 12.23 -3.18 7.49
C LEU A 128 12.83 -4.53 7.13
N HIS A 129 12.05 -5.43 6.51
CA HIS A 129 12.55 -6.74 6.11
C HIS A 129 13.47 -6.70 4.89
N HIS A 130 13.29 -5.73 3.97
CA HIS A 130 14.16 -5.61 2.80
C HIS A 130 15.49 -4.91 3.09
N TYR A 131 15.50 -3.90 3.97
CA TYR A 131 16.65 -3.03 4.20
C TYR A 131 17.23 -3.12 5.62
N GLY A 132 16.57 -3.81 6.56
CA GLY A 132 16.98 -3.88 7.96
C GLY A 132 16.77 -2.60 8.78
N LYS A 133 16.19 -1.55 8.17
CA LYS A 133 15.95 -0.25 8.81
C LYS A 133 14.60 0.34 8.36
N PRO A 134 13.88 1.07 9.23
CA PRO A 134 12.62 1.70 8.86
C PRO A 134 12.82 2.83 7.84
N LEU A 135 11.75 3.16 7.09
CA LEU A 135 11.74 4.29 6.16
C LEU A 135 11.71 5.63 6.90
N PHE A 136 11.01 5.69 8.03
CA PHE A 136 10.82 6.89 8.85
C PHE A 136 11.33 6.68 10.28
N LYS A 137 12.24 7.53 10.75
CA LYS A 137 12.67 7.61 12.16
C LYS A 137 11.80 8.62 12.93
N PRO A 138 11.19 8.26 14.07
CA PRO A 138 10.70 6.95 14.47
C PRO A 138 9.18 6.93 14.35
N ASN A 139 8.62 6.26 13.35
CA ASN A 139 7.27 5.69 13.51
C ASN A 139 7.39 4.51 14.48
N GLY A 140 7.58 4.83 15.76
CA GLY A 140 7.83 3.88 16.83
C GLY A 140 6.74 2.83 16.88
N ASN A 141 5.50 3.25 16.66
CA ASN A 141 4.33 2.38 16.61
C ASN A 141 4.38 1.39 15.44
N ALA A 142 4.64 1.85 14.22
CA ALA A 142 4.78 0.96 13.06
C ALA A 142 5.90 -0.06 13.25
N THR A 143 7.05 0.38 13.78
CA THR A 143 8.18 -0.52 14.07
C THR A 143 7.86 -1.53 15.17
N GLN A 144 7.19 -1.09 16.25
CA GLN A 144 6.73 -1.97 17.32
C GLN A 144 5.73 -3.00 16.80
N LEU A 145 4.75 -2.56 16.01
CA LEU A 145 3.73 -3.42 15.42
C LEU A 145 4.35 -4.43 14.44
N THR A 146 5.26 -4.00 13.57
CA THR A 146 6.03 -4.91 12.71
C THR A 146 6.77 -5.99 13.52
N ARG A 147 7.39 -5.62 14.66
CA ARG A 147 8.05 -6.61 15.54
C ARG A 147 7.05 -7.57 16.19
N LYS A 148 5.88 -7.09 16.61
CA LYS A 148 4.79 -7.94 17.15
C LYS A 148 4.33 -8.94 16.08
N ILE A 149 4.08 -8.47 14.86
CA ILE A 149 3.70 -9.29 13.70
C ILE A 149 4.78 -10.35 13.40
N GLY A 150 6.06 -9.97 13.42
CA GLY A 150 7.16 -10.92 13.21
C GLY A 150 7.22 -12.05 14.26
N ARG A 151 6.77 -11.78 15.49
CA ARG A 151 6.68 -12.79 16.57
C ARG A 151 5.39 -13.61 16.49
N LYS A 152 4.30 -13.02 15.99
CA LYS A 152 2.99 -13.65 15.84
C LYS A 152 2.42 -13.39 14.44
N PRO A 153 2.91 -14.08 13.40
CA PRO A 153 2.42 -13.89 12.05
C PRO A 153 0.93 -14.21 11.95
N GLY A 154 0.16 -13.34 11.30
CA GLY A 154 -1.30 -13.45 11.20
C GLY A 154 -2.05 -12.88 12.40
N MET A 155 -1.38 -12.15 13.31
CA MET A 155 -2.07 -11.40 14.35
C MET A 155 -3.06 -10.42 13.73
N ASP A 156 -4.22 -10.26 14.37
CA ASP A 156 -5.17 -9.22 14.03
C ASP A 156 -4.74 -7.93 14.73
N VAL A 157 -4.52 -6.87 13.95
CA VAL A 157 -3.98 -5.60 14.45
C VAL A 157 -5.07 -4.61 14.84
N THR A 158 -6.34 -4.91 14.57
CA THR A 158 -7.48 -3.99 14.75
C THR A 158 -7.50 -3.30 16.12
N PHE A 159 -7.23 -4.06 17.18
CA PHE A 159 -7.26 -3.59 18.56
C PHE A 159 -5.88 -3.43 19.19
N ASP A 160 -4.81 -3.41 18.38
CA ASP A 160 -3.45 -3.19 18.91
C ASP A 160 -3.21 -1.70 19.17
N ASP A 161 -2.74 -1.33 20.36
CA ASP A 161 -2.48 0.06 20.73
C ASP A 161 -1.53 0.77 19.74
N SER A 162 -0.54 0.05 19.19
CA SER A 162 0.37 0.61 18.19
C SER A 162 -0.35 0.86 16.86
N PHE A 163 -1.32 0.02 16.51
CA PHE A 163 -2.16 0.24 15.33
C PHE A 163 -3.08 1.44 15.55
N GLN A 164 -3.75 1.53 16.69
CA GLN A 164 -4.63 2.64 17.05
C GLN A 164 -3.89 3.99 16.98
N ALA A 165 -2.68 4.06 17.53
CA ALA A 165 -1.89 5.28 17.46
C ALA A 165 -1.42 5.64 16.04
N MET A 166 -1.19 4.66 15.16
CA MET A 166 -0.95 4.92 13.74
C MET A 166 -2.22 5.43 13.05
N TYR A 167 -3.37 4.82 13.35
CA TYR A 167 -4.68 5.21 12.83
C TYR A 167 -5.00 6.67 13.17
N GLU A 168 -4.80 7.09 14.42
CA GLU A 168 -5.06 8.47 14.85
C GLU A 168 -4.14 9.47 14.14
N GLN A 169 -2.88 9.10 13.89
CA GLN A 169 -1.94 9.90 13.13
C GLN A 169 -2.39 10.05 11.67
N VAL A 170 -2.81 8.95 11.04
CA VAL A 170 -3.36 8.95 9.67
C VAL A 170 -4.62 9.82 9.61
N ALA A 171 -5.57 9.63 10.52
CA ALA A 171 -6.78 10.44 10.58
C ALA A 171 -6.48 11.93 10.70
N THR A 172 -5.54 12.30 11.56
CA THR A 172 -5.12 13.70 11.72
C THR A 172 -4.55 14.28 10.42
N ILE A 173 -3.66 13.56 9.75
CA ILE A 173 -3.03 14.02 8.50
C ILE A 173 -4.08 14.21 7.41
N TYR A 174 -4.96 13.22 7.23
CA TYR A 174 -5.93 13.23 6.15
C TYR A 174 -7.10 14.18 6.40
N ASP A 175 -7.54 14.37 7.65
CA ASP A 175 -8.56 15.37 7.98
C ASP A 175 -8.06 16.81 7.80
N GLN A 176 -6.76 17.05 8.04
CA GLN A 176 -6.13 18.34 7.76
C GLN A 176 -6.04 18.62 6.25
N ALA A 177 -5.85 17.58 5.43
CA ALA A 177 -5.75 17.70 3.98
C ALA A 177 -7.13 17.77 3.28
N ASP A 178 -8.08 16.92 3.70
CA ASP A 178 -9.46 16.89 3.22
C ASP A 178 -10.41 16.54 4.39
N PRO A 179 -11.14 17.52 4.95
CA PRO A 179 -12.10 17.29 6.05
C PRO A 179 -13.25 16.32 5.72
N ASN A 180 -13.38 15.91 4.46
CA ASN A 180 -14.37 14.94 4.00
C ASN A 180 -13.76 13.58 3.61
N TYR A 181 -12.47 13.34 3.85
CA TYR A 181 -11.76 12.12 3.43
C TYR A 181 -12.49 10.84 3.87
N GLY A 182 -12.80 10.70 5.16
CA GLY A 182 -13.55 9.56 5.71
C GLY A 182 -15.07 9.63 5.55
N ARG A 183 -15.62 10.69 4.95
CA ARG A 183 -17.07 10.92 4.79
C ARG A 183 -17.60 10.53 3.42
N ARG A 184 -16.71 10.36 2.45
CA ARG A 184 -17.05 9.80 1.16
C ARG A 184 -17.13 8.28 1.33
N PRO A 185 -18.20 7.61 0.87
CA PRO A 185 -18.23 6.15 0.83
C PRO A 185 -16.95 5.66 0.15
N GLY A 186 -16.28 4.69 0.77
CA GLY A 186 -15.00 4.17 0.28
C GLY A 186 -15.09 3.89 -1.22
N LEU A 187 -14.12 4.39 -1.98
CA LEU A 187 -14.00 4.15 -3.42
C LEU A 187 -13.60 2.68 -3.74
N HIS A 188 -13.49 1.84 -2.71
CA HIS A 188 -12.97 0.47 -2.76
C HIS A 188 -14.03 -0.57 -2.37
N ASN A 189 -15.27 -0.33 -2.80
CA ASN A 189 -16.34 -1.34 -2.76
C ASN A 189 -16.33 -2.27 -3.98
N GLY A 190 -15.28 -2.18 -4.81
CA GLY A 190 -15.18 -2.81 -6.12
C GLY A 190 -16.38 -2.55 -7.03
N LEU A 191 -17.20 -1.54 -6.71
CA LEU A 191 -18.22 -1.01 -7.61
C LEU A 191 -17.47 -0.28 -8.72
N ARG A 192 -17.09 -1.05 -9.74
CA ARG A 192 -16.71 -0.52 -11.04
C ARG A 192 -17.75 0.53 -11.40
N GLN A 193 -17.38 1.80 -11.39
CA GLN A 193 -18.17 2.78 -12.12
C GLN A 193 -17.99 2.40 -13.59
N ARG A 194 -18.93 1.60 -14.11
CA ARG A 194 -19.12 1.50 -15.55
C ARG A 194 -19.37 2.93 -16.01
N LEU A 195 -18.38 3.51 -16.69
CA LEU A 195 -18.60 4.68 -17.54
C LEU A 195 -19.67 4.35 -18.58
#